data_AF-A0A2Y9MZQ8-F1
#
_entry.id   AF-A0A2Y9MZQ8-F1
#
_cell.length_a   1.000
_cell.length_b   1.000
_cell.length_c   1.000
_cell.angle_alpha   90.00
_cell.angle_beta   90.00
_cell.angle_gamma   90.00
#
_symmetry.space_group_name_H-M   'P 1'
#
loop_
_entity.id
_entity.type
_entity.pdbx_description
1 polymer ?
#
loop_
_entity_poly.entity_id
_entity_poly.type
_entity_poly.pdbx_seq_one_letter_code
_entity_poly.pdbx_strand_id
1 'polypeptide(L)'
;MAPTKDEFDCKAWAYFSDVDLEKDVHSGLIGPLLICRTNTLSAAHGRQVTVQEFALFFTIFDETKSWYFTENMERNCRAPCNIQMEDPTFREKYRFHAINGYVMDTLPGLAMAQDQKIRWYLLSMGSNENIHSIHFSGHVFTVRKKEEYKMAVHNLYPGTSHFVLFLQLTVLAENLL
;
A
#
# COMPACT_ATOMS: atom_id res chain seq x y z
N MET A 1 -2.85 14.47 15.25
CA MET A 1 -3.37 13.53 14.23
C MET A 1 -3.81 14.22 12.93
N ALA A 2 -3.99 15.54 12.91
CA ALA A 2 -4.24 16.30 11.68
C ALA A 2 -2.94 16.74 11.00
N PRO A 3 -2.96 17.03 9.67
CA PRO A 3 -1.82 17.56 8.96
C PRO A 3 -1.40 18.96 9.48
N THR A 4 -0.10 19.20 9.58
CA THR A 4 0.45 20.52 9.96
C THR A 4 0.40 21.51 8.77
N LYS A 5 0.87 22.75 8.97
CA LYS A 5 0.97 23.74 7.87
C LYS A 5 2.05 23.40 6.86
N ASP A 6 3.09 22.69 7.29
CA ASP A 6 4.24 22.32 6.46
C ASP A 6 4.00 21.01 5.69
N GLU A 7 3.06 20.19 6.16
CA GLU A 7 2.62 18.96 5.49
C GLU A 7 1.59 19.24 4.38
N PHE A 8 1.31 18.22 3.56
CA PHE A 8 0.25 18.26 2.55
C PHE A 8 -1.16 18.41 3.17
N ASP A 9 -2.15 18.71 2.34
CA ASP A 9 -3.55 18.94 2.75
C ASP A 9 -4.19 17.76 3.49
N CYS A 10 -3.72 16.55 3.20
CA CYS A 10 -4.25 15.29 3.72
C CYS A 10 -3.11 14.38 4.15
N LYS A 11 -3.29 13.69 5.27
CA LYS A 11 -2.37 12.71 5.84
C LYS A 11 -3.03 11.34 5.87
N ALA A 12 -2.28 10.31 5.47
CA ALA A 12 -2.71 8.93 5.59
C ALA A 12 -2.36 8.35 6.96
N TRP A 13 -3.25 7.49 7.42
CA TRP A 13 -3.12 6.61 8.57
C TRP A 13 -3.54 5.22 8.13
N ALA A 14 -3.03 4.18 8.79
CA ALA A 14 -3.52 2.82 8.62
C ALA A 14 -4.43 2.50 9.81
N TYR A 15 -5.58 1.88 9.55
CA TYR A 15 -6.36 1.20 10.57
C TYR A 15 -6.25 -0.30 10.34
N PHE A 16 -6.16 -1.04 11.44
CA PHE A 16 -6.07 -2.50 11.48
C PHE A 16 -6.68 -2.96 12.82
N SER A 17 -6.94 -4.26 12.92
CA SER A 17 -7.42 -4.86 14.17
C SER A 17 -6.28 -5.05 15.17
N ASP A 18 -6.55 -4.73 16.43
CA ASP A 18 -5.62 -4.88 17.56
C ASP A 18 -5.86 -6.19 18.35
N VAL A 19 -6.76 -7.07 17.88
CA VAL A 19 -7.05 -8.34 18.56
C VAL A 19 -5.89 -9.32 18.37
N ASP A 20 -5.50 -9.58 17.12
CA ASP A 20 -4.30 -10.33 16.76
C ASP A 20 -3.61 -9.64 15.58
N LEU A 21 -2.64 -8.77 15.90
CA LEU A 21 -1.91 -7.96 14.92
C LEU A 21 -1.28 -8.78 13.79
N GLU A 22 -0.76 -9.96 14.09
CA GLU A 22 -0.06 -10.77 13.09
C GLU A 22 -1.09 -11.45 12.19
N LYS A 23 -2.07 -12.14 12.79
CA LYS A 23 -3.05 -12.90 12.01
C LYS A 23 -4.01 -12.01 11.24
N ASP A 24 -4.50 -10.93 11.86
CA ASP A 24 -5.51 -10.07 11.25
C ASP A 24 -4.94 -9.33 10.04
N VAL A 25 -3.71 -8.85 10.13
CA VAL A 25 -3.03 -8.15 9.02
C VAL A 25 -2.72 -9.12 7.88
N HIS A 26 -2.18 -10.31 8.18
CA HIS A 26 -1.92 -11.31 7.15
C HIS A 26 -3.20 -11.88 6.53
N SER A 27 -4.33 -11.82 7.23
CA SER A 27 -5.66 -12.15 6.69
C SER A 27 -6.29 -11.02 5.87
N GLY A 28 -5.62 -9.85 5.77
CA GLY A 28 -6.06 -8.72 4.96
C GLY A 28 -6.94 -7.70 5.68
N LEU A 29 -7.04 -7.73 7.02
CA LEU A 29 -7.82 -6.77 7.79
C LEU A 29 -7.03 -5.47 8.05
N ILE A 30 -6.84 -4.70 6.98
CA ILE A 30 -6.16 -3.42 7.01
C ILE A 30 -6.80 -2.46 6.01
N GLY A 31 -6.85 -1.17 6.34
CA GLY A 31 -7.24 -0.16 5.38
C GLY A 31 -6.61 1.22 5.62
N PRO A 32 -6.59 2.06 4.58
CA PRO A 32 -6.15 3.44 4.70
C PRO A 32 -7.26 4.32 5.30
N LEU A 33 -6.88 5.19 6.22
CA LEU A 33 -7.69 6.26 6.77
C LEU A 33 -7.04 7.60 6.40
N LEU A 34 -7.77 8.45 5.68
CA LEU A 34 -7.28 9.76 5.26
C LEU A 34 -7.84 10.85 6.16
N ILE A 35 -6.97 11.69 6.71
CA ILE A 35 -7.35 12.84 7.53
C ILE A 35 -6.89 14.12 6.82
N CYS A 36 -7.85 14.94 6.42
CA CYS A 36 -7.60 16.17 5.66
C CYS A 36 -7.87 17.43 6.50
N ARG A 37 -7.26 18.54 6.10
CA ARG A 37 -7.53 19.86 6.68
C ARG A 37 -8.98 20.28 6.39
N THR A 38 -9.54 21.14 7.25
CA THR A 38 -10.86 21.73 7.01
C THR A 38 -10.89 22.49 5.68
N ASN A 39 -12.05 22.48 5.02
CA ASN A 39 -12.32 23.14 3.72
C ASN A 39 -11.54 22.63 2.50
N THR A 40 -10.81 21.50 2.58
CA THR A 40 -10.16 20.90 1.40
C THR A 40 -11.03 19.85 0.70
N LEU A 41 -11.97 19.26 1.43
CA LEU A 41 -12.88 18.24 0.94
C LEU A 41 -14.12 18.90 0.32
N SER A 42 -14.55 18.41 -0.84
CA SER A 42 -15.83 18.81 -1.43
C SER A 42 -16.97 18.22 -0.60
N ALA A 43 -17.89 19.07 -0.11
CA ALA A 43 -19.04 18.65 0.69
C ALA A 43 -19.95 17.64 -0.02
N ALA A 44 -19.96 17.62 -1.35
CA ALA A 44 -20.79 16.72 -2.15
C ALA A 44 -20.17 15.31 -2.34
N HIS A 45 -18.84 15.20 -2.33
CA HIS A 45 -18.13 13.96 -2.69
C HIS A 45 -17.26 13.41 -1.56
N GLY A 46 -17.06 14.16 -0.47
CA GLY A 46 -16.19 13.77 0.64
C GLY A 46 -14.70 13.64 0.26
N ARG A 47 -14.29 14.17 -0.90
CA ARG A 47 -12.93 14.10 -1.45
C ARG A 47 -12.52 15.40 -2.14
N GLN A 48 -11.23 15.57 -2.39
CA GLN A 48 -10.69 16.73 -3.10
C GLN A 48 -10.85 16.54 -4.62
N VAL A 49 -11.71 17.31 -5.28
CA VAL A 49 -12.02 17.13 -6.72
C VAL A 49 -10.85 17.51 -7.63
N THR A 50 -9.97 18.39 -7.17
CA THR A 50 -8.85 18.93 -7.96
C THR A 50 -7.65 17.98 -8.06
N VAL A 51 -7.59 16.94 -7.22
CA VAL A 51 -6.44 16.04 -7.10
C VAL A 51 -6.94 14.60 -7.13
N GLN A 52 -6.31 13.75 -7.94
CA GLN A 52 -6.62 12.31 -7.92
C GLN A 52 -5.82 11.62 -6.83
N GLU A 53 -6.48 10.78 -6.04
CA GLU A 53 -5.92 10.17 -4.85
C GLU A 53 -5.85 8.65 -5.00
N PHE A 54 -4.67 8.07 -4.80
CA PHE A 54 -4.45 6.62 -4.81
C PHE A 54 -3.82 6.18 -3.50
N ALA A 55 -4.34 5.11 -2.90
CA ALA A 55 -3.73 4.46 -1.76
C ALA A 55 -3.13 3.13 -2.21
N LEU A 56 -1.82 2.99 -1.99
CA LEU A 56 -1.09 1.76 -2.25
C LEU A 56 -0.54 1.24 -0.93
N PHE A 57 -0.91 0.01 -0.62
CA PHE A 57 -0.44 -0.72 0.52
C PHE A 57 0.53 -1.82 0.07
N PHE A 58 1.79 -1.70 0.47
CA PHE A 58 2.86 -2.62 0.16
C PHE A 58 3.05 -3.54 1.35
N THR A 59 2.88 -4.85 1.14
CA THR A 59 3.16 -5.83 2.16
C THR A 59 3.46 -7.19 1.56
N ILE A 60 4.07 -8.03 2.38
CA ILE A 60 4.25 -9.45 2.12
C ILE A 60 3.22 -10.18 2.96
N PHE A 61 2.21 -10.76 2.32
CA PHE A 61 1.22 -11.60 2.98
C PHE A 61 1.80 -13.01 3.17
N ASP A 62 1.74 -13.53 4.38
CA ASP A 62 2.13 -14.90 4.69
C ASP A 62 0.88 -15.68 5.09
N GLU A 63 0.41 -16.54 4.18
CA GLU A 63 -0.83 -17.30 4.37
C GLU A 63 -0.72 -18.26 5.56
N THR A 64 0.49 -18.70 5.93
CA THR A 64 0.70 -19.60 7.08
C THR A 64 0.34 -18.96 8.41
N LYS A 65 0.33 -17.62 8.44
CA LYS A 65 -0.03 -16.80 9.60
C LYS A 65 -1.45 -16.27 9.51
N SER A 66 -2.19 -16.54 8.44
CA SER A 66 -3.57 -16.09 8.30
C SER A 66 -4.53 -16.94 9.13
N TRP A 67 -5.74 -16.43 9.37
CA TRP A 67 -6.84 -17.22 9.95
C TRP A 67 -7.32 -18.33 9.02
N TYR A 68 -7.11 -18.17 7.72
CA TYR A 68 -7.69 -19.02 6.68
C TYR A 68 -6.76 -20.13 6.21
N PHE A 69 -5.56 -20.25 6.79
CA PHE A 69 -4.57 -21.24 6.37
C PHE A 69 -5.13 -22.66 6.28
N THR A 70 -5.78 -23.15 7.35
CA THR A 70 -6.32 -24.52 7.41
C THR A 70 -7.41 -24.74 6.36
N GLU A 71 -8.32 -23.79 6.20
CA GLU A 71 -9.41 -23.88 5.22
C GLU A 71 -8.88 -23.82 3.77
N ASN A 72 -7.93 -22.93 3.50
CA ASN A 72 -7.30 -22.80 2.19
C ASN A 72 -6.48 -24.04 1.84
N MET A 73 -5.84 -24.66 2.83
CA MET A 73 -5.12 -25.91 2.66
C MET A 73 -6.06 -27.05 2.29
N GLU A 74 -7.19 -27.21 3.00
CA GLU A 74 -8.20 -28.23 2.69
C GLU A 74 -8.81 -28.04 1.30
N ARG A 75 -9.02 -26.79 0.87
CA ARG A 75 -9.59 -26.48 -0.45
C ARG A 75 -8.60 -26.69 -1.60
N ASN A 76 -7.34 -26.30 -1.42
CA ASN A 76 -6.36 -26.25 -2.50
C ASN A 76 -5.53 -27.54 -2.63
N CYS A 77 -5.40 -28.31 -1.55
CA CYS A 77 -4.58 -29.51 -1.57
C CYS A 77 -5.35 -30.72 -2.10
N ARG A 78 -4.91 -31.26 -3.25
CA ARG A 78 -5.44 -32.51 -3.81
C ARG A 78 -4.71 -33.68 -3.16
N ALA A 79 -5.46 -34.64 -2.62
CA ALA A 79 -4.89 -35.81 -1.95
C ALA A 79 -3.93 -36.60 -2.88
N PRO A 80 -2.78 -37.12 -2.38
CA PRO A 80 -2.29 -37.06 -0.99
C PRO A 80 -1.50 -35.78 -0.66
N CYS A 81 -1.86 -35.13 0.45
CA CYS A 81 -1.21 -33.92 0.94
C CYS A 81 -0.02 -34.28 1.85
N ASN A 82 1.16 -34.48 1.28
CA ASN A 82 2.38 -34.63 2.06
C ASN A 82 2.99 -33.25 2.29
N ILE A 83 2.65 -32.62 3.42
CA ILE A 83 3.05 -31.24 3.72
C ILE A 83 4.14 -31.26 4.78
N GLN A 84 5.31 -30.72 4.42
CA GLN A 84 6.37 -30.40 5.37
C GLN A 84 6.30 -28.90 5.64
N MET A 85 5.71 -28.53 6.78
CA MET A 85 5.55 -27.12 7.17
C MET A 85 6.90 -26.44 7.44
N GLU A 86 7.92 -27.22 7.79
CA GLU A 86 9.29 -26.71 7.98
C GLU A 86 10.06 -26.51 6.68
N ASP A 87 9.53 -26.92 5.52
CA ASP A 87 10.24 -26.76 4.25
C ASP A 87 10.25 -25.27 3.82
N PRO A 88 11.42 -24.66 3.62
CA PRO A 88 11.52 -23.26 3.19
C PRO A 88 10.85 -23.00 1.83
N THR A 89 10.82 -24.00 0.94
CA THR A 89 10.16 -23.88 -0.37
C THR A 89 8.64 -23.82 -0.23
N PHE A 90 8.08 -24.51 0.76
CA PHE A 90 6.67 -24.43 1.10
C PHE A 90 6.35 -23.04 1.63
N ARG A 91 7.14 -22.54 2.59
CA ARG A 91 6.91 -21.20 3.15
C ARG A 91 6.92 -20.13 2.07
N GLU A 92 7.91 -20.13 1.19
CA GLU A 92 8.00 -19.14 0.11
C GLU A 92 6.81 -19.18 -0.85
N LYS A 93 6.26 -20.38 -1.12
CA LYS A 93 5.08 -20.55 -1.99
C LYS A 93 3.81 -19.89 -1.43
N TYR A 94 3.69 -19.81 -0.11
CA TYR A 94 2.57 -19.18 0.59
C TYR A 94 2.85 -17.75 1.03
N ARG A 95 3.97 -17.18 0.57
CA ARG A 95 4.31 -15.78 0.73
C ARG A 95 4.00 -15.03 -0.55
N PHE A 96 3.18 -14.00 -0.41
CA PHE A 96 2.70 -13.19 -1.52
C PHE A 96 3.23 -11.77 -1.37
N HIS A 97 4.12 -11.38 -2.26
CA HIS A 97 4.53 -9.99 -2.43
C HIS A 97 3.42 -9.27 -3.19
N ALA A 98 2.68 -8.41 -2.50
CA ALA A 98 1.47 -7.83 -3.05
C ALA A 98 1.37 -6.32 -2.82
N ILE A 99 0.70 -5.65 -3.76
CA ILE A 99 0.26 -4.27 -3.62
C ILE A 99 -1.28 -4.30 -3.55
N ASN A 100 -1.86 -3.82 -2.46
CA ASN A 100 -3.30 -3.90 -2.18
C ASN A 100 -3.89 -5.33 -2.30
N GLY A 101 -3.08 -6.36 -2.05
CA GLY A 101 -3.49 -7.77 -2.17
C GLY A 101 -3.38 -8.35 -3.59
N TYR A 102 -2.93 -7.57 -4.57
CA TYR A 102 -2.69 -8.02 -5.95
C TYR A 102 -1.22 -8.38 -6.15
N VAL A 103 -0.97 -9.51 -6.80
CA VAL A 103 0.36 -10.10 -7.03
C VAL A 103 0.64 -10.13 -8.54
N MET A 104 1.90 -10.01 -8.96
CA MET A 104 2.33 -10.09 -10.38
C MET A 104 1.60 -9.10 -11.32
N ASP A 105 1.68 -7.81 -11.03
CA ASP A 105 1.16 -6.72 -11.88
C ASP A 105 -0.34 -6.75 -12.17
N THR A 106 -1.12 -7.45 -11.34
CA THR A 106 -2.57 -7.58 -11.52
C THR A 106 -3.40 -6.43 -10.94
N LEU A 107 -2.75 -5.41 -10.35
CA LEU A 107 -3.42 -4.32 -9.63
C LEU A 107 -4.29 -3.47 -10.58
N PRO A 108 -5.63 -3.48 -10.43
CA PRO A 108 -6.51 -2.70 -11.28
C PRO A 108 -6.67 -1.26 -10.76
N GLY A 109 -7.18 -0.37 -11.61
CA GLY A 109 -7.72 0.93 -11.19
C GLY A 109 -6.72 2.09 -11.15
N LEU A 110 -5.50 1.89 -11.67
CA LEU A 110 -4.48 2.94 -11.80
C LEU A 110 -4.66 3.77 -13.08
N ALA A 111 -5.86 4.31 -13.27
CA ALA A 111 -6.19 5.17 -14.40
C ALA A 111 -5.94 6.63 -14.04
N MET A 112 -5.00 7.26 -14.73
CA MET A 112 -4.56 8.64 -14.46
C MET A 112 -4.68 9.50 -15.70
N ALA A 113 -5.05 10.77 -15.53
CA ALA A 113 -5.08 11.74 -16.63
C ALA A 113 -3.77 12.53 -16.71
N GLN A 114 -3.35 12.86 -17.94
CA GLN A 114 -2.23 13.77 -18.18
C GLN A 114 -2.50 15.15 -17.56
N ASP A 115 -1.46 15.80 -17.04
CA ASP A 115 -1.51 17.12 -16.40
C ASP A 115 -2.43 17.21 -15.16
N GLN A 116 -2.98 16.09 -14.70
CA GLN A 116 -3.71 16.04 -13.45
C GLN A 116 -2.74 15.86 -12.28
N LYS A 117 -3.04 16.59 -11.20
CA LYS A 117 -2.32 16.45 -9.93
C LYS A 117 -2.71 15.14 -9.27
N ILE A 118 -1.73 14.31 -8.97
CA ILE A 118 -1.93 13.02 -8.33
C ILE A 118 -1.24 12.99 -6.98
N ARG A 119 -1.96 12.43 -6.02
CA ARG A 119 -1.49 12.22 -4.66
C ARG A 119 -1.49 10.74 -4.36
N TRP A 120 -0.31 10.20 -4.08
CA TRP A 120 -0.14 8.82 -3.66
C TRP A 120 0.00 8.75 -2.16
N TYR A 121 -0.76 7.85 -1.56
CA TYR A 121 -0.63 7.46 -0.16
C TYR A 121 0.03 6.09 -0.14
N LEU A 122 1.27 6.06 0.33
CA LEU A 122 2.05 4.84 0.41
C LEU A 122 2.04 4.35 1.85
N LEU A 123 1.55 3.13 2.05
CA LEU A 123 1.51 2.47 3.35
C LEU A 123 2.34 1.19 3.27
N SER A 124 3.11 0.91 4.32
CA SER A 124 3.78 -0.39 4.49
C SER A 124 3.58 -0.90 5.91
N MET A 125 3.26 -2.19 6.02
CA MET A 125 3.09 -2.88 7.29
C MET A 125 3.58 -4.32 7.15
N GLY A 126 4.07 -4.88 8.25
CA GLY A 126 4.60 -6.24 8.33
C GLY A 126 5.84 -6.32 9.21
N SER A 127 6.60 -7.38 9.04
CA SER A 127 7.84 -7.64 9.79
C SER A 127 9.03 -6.85 9.22
N ASN A 128 10.21 -7.02 9.81
CA ASN A 128 11.44 -6.32 9.44
C ASN A 128 11.91 -6.58 8.00
N GLU A 129 11.38 -7.59 7.33
CA GLU A 129 11.68 -7.91 5.93
C GLU A 129 10.80 -7.13 4.92
N ASN A 130 9.76 -6.43 5.38
CA ASN A 130 8.84 -5.64 4.54
C ASN A 130 9.38 -4.24 4.24
N ILE A 131 10.67 -4.13 3.90
CA ILE A 131 11.27 -2.89 3.41
C ILE A 131 11.12 -2.86 1.89
N HIS A 132 10.31 -1.93 1.38
CA HIS A 132 10.02 -1.82 -0.04
C HIS A 132 10.56 -0.49 -0.59
N SER A 133 11.44 -0.59 -1.59
CA SER A 133 11.92 0.56 -2.36
C SER A 133 10.99 0.77 -3.55
N ILE A 134 10.18 1.83 -3.49
CA ILE A 134 9.19 2.14 -4.53
C ILE A 134 9.79 3.15 -5.49
N HIS A 135 9.56 2.91 -6.78
CA HIS A 135 10.03 3.75 -7.87
C HIS A 135 8.92 3.87 -8.91
N PHE A 136 8.65 5.08 -9.38
CA PHE A 136 7.70 5.30 -10.46
C PHE A 136 8.48 5.42 -11.77
N SER A 137 8.30 4.47 -12.69
CA SER A 137 9.04 4.46 -13.95
C SER A 137 8.81 5.75 -14.75
N GLY A 138 9.90 6.42 -15.13
CA GLY A 138 9.86 7.67 -15.92
C GLY A 138 9.37 8.91 -15.16
N HIS A 139 9.12 8.81 -13.85
CA HIS A 139 8.46 9.85 -13.07
C HIS A 139 9.24 10.20 -11.80
N VAL A 140 9.24 11.49 -11.46
CA VAL A 140 9.79 11.99 -10.20
C VAL A 140 8.68 12.56 -9.35
N PHE A 141 8.69 12.24 -8.07
CA PHE A 141 7.69 12.71 -7.13
C PHE A 141 8.28 13.64 -6.09
N THR A 142 7.40 14.36 -5.43
CA THR A 142 7.75 15.37 -4.45
C THR A 142 7.17 15.00 -3.10
N VAL A 143 8.00 15.03 -2.06
CA VAL A 143 7.64 14.73 -0.67
C VAL A 143 7.77 16.00 0.16
N ARG A 144 6.78 16.26 1.01
CA ARG A 144 6.76 17.44 1.88
C ARG A 144 6.71 17.00 3.34
N LYS A 145 7.71 17.41 4.13
CA LYS A 145 7.75 17.21 5.59
C LYS A 145 7.93 18.53 6.33
N LYS A 146 9.13 19.10 6.25
CA LYS A 146 9.45 20.47 6.69
C LYS A 146 9.76 21.34 5.49
N GLU A 147 10.51 20.78 4.56
CA GLU A 147 10.77 21.33 3.24
C GLU A 147 10.27 20.34 2.18
N GLU A 148 10.31 20.81 0.94
CA GLU A 148 9.91 20.05 -0.24
C GLU A 148 11.13 19.36 -0.86
N TYR A 149 11.10 18.04 -0.95
CA TYR A 149 12.17 17.23 -1.52
C TYR A 149 11.68 16.49 -2.77
N LYS A 150 12.45 16.54 -3.85
CA LYS A 150 12.20 15.75 -5.05
C LYS A 150 12.99 14.44 -4.98
N MET A 151 12.29 13.33 -5.23
CA MET A 151 12.85 11.99 -5.17
C MET A 151 12.27 11.14 -6.30
N ALA A 152 13.05 10.20 -6.81
CA ALA A 152 12.60 9.20 -7.78
C ALA A 152 12.30 7.84 -7.13
N VAL A 153 12.96 7.57 -5.99
CA VAL A 153 12.84 6.32 -5.23
C VAL A 153 12.57 6.65 -3.78
N HIS A 154 11.69 5.89 -3.14
CA HIS A 154 11.41 6.02 -1.72
C HIS A 154 11.37 4.67 -1.02
N ASN A 155 12.10 4.56 0.09
CA ASN A 155 12.11 3.35 0.91
C ASN A 155 11.01 3.43 1.97
N LEU A 156 10.02 2.55 1.88
CA LEU A 156 9.04 2.36 2.93
C LEU A 156 9.57 1.39 3.97
N TYR A 157 9.53 1.83 5.22
CA TYR A 157 9.82 0.99 6.37
C TYR A 157 8.52 0.41 6.94
N PRO A 158 8.55 -0.80 7.52
CA PRO A 158 7.37 -1.40 8.14
C PRO A 158 6.81 -0.49 9.24
N GLY A 159 5.48 -0.33 9.28
CA GLY A 159 4.79 0.52 10.25
C GLY A 159 4.79 2.02 9.91
N THR A 160 5.32 2.39 8.75
CA THR A 160 5.23 3.78 8.27
C THR A 160 3.96 3.97 7.43
N SER A 161 3.10 4.88 7.89
CA SER A 161 1.81 5.22 7.25
C SER A 161 1.77 6.65 6.69
N HIS A 162 2.87 7.40 6.78
CA HIS A 162 2.87 8.86 6.65
C HIS A 162 3.31 9.41 5.29
N PHE A 163 3.54 8.57 4.27
CA PHE A 163 4.14 9.07 3.03
C PHE A 163 3.10 9.46 2.00
N VAL A 164 3.02 10.77 1.79
CA VAL A 164 2.23 11.40 0.73
C VAL A 164 3.20 11.83 -0.35
N LEU A 165 3.07 11.27 -1.54
CA LEU A 165 3.83 11.68 -2.71
C LEU A 165 2.96 12.53 -3.61
N PHE A 166 3.49 13.66 -4.03
CA PHE A 166 2.89 14.46 -5.09
C PHE A 166 3.56 14.12 -6.42
N LEU A 167 2.76 13.68 -7.38
CA LEU A 167 3.20 13.41 -8.74
C LEU A 167 2.36 14.25 -9.70
N GLN A 168 3.03 14.91 -10.65
CA GLN A 168 2.38 15.51 -11.81
C GLN A 168 2.86 14.75 -13.04
N LEU A 169 1.92 14.10 -13.74
CA LEU A 169 2.21 13.36 -14.97
C LEU A 169 2.52 14.35 -16.10
N THR A 170 3.78 14.36 -16.53
CA THR A 170 4.23 15.11 -17.71
C THR A 170 4.34 14.23 -18.96
N VAL A 171 4.41 12.90 -18.80
CA VAL A 171 4.56 11.94 -19.91
C VAL A 171 3.41 10.94 -19.90
N LEU A 172 2.79 10.75 -21.07
CA LEU A 172 1.80 9.69 -21.30
C LEU A 172 2.51 8.40 -21.71
N ALA A 173 2.47 7.38 -20.85
CA ALA A 173 2.87 6.01 -21.15
C ALA A 173 2.18 5.04 -20.18
N GLU A 174 2.05 3.77 -20.57
CA GLU A 174 1.80 2.67 -19.63
C GLU A 174 3.06 2.52 -18.76
N ASN A 175 3.01 3.08 -17.55
CA ASN A 175 4.15 3.09 -16.64
C ASN A 175 4.04 1.90 -15.68
N LEU A 176 5.11 1.11 -15.62
CA LEU A 176 5.30 0.08 -14.59
C LEU A 176 5.57 0.74 -13.23
N LEU A 177 4.91 0.23 -12.19
CA LEU A 177 5.09 0.57 -10.78
C LEU A 177 6.01 -0.42 -10.07
#